data_AF-A0A258LDP7-F1
#
_entry.id   AF-A0A258LDP7-F1
#
_cell.length_a   1.000
_cell.length_b   1.000
_cell.length_c   1.000
_cell.angle_alpha   90.00
_cell.angle_beta   90.00
_cell.angle_gamma   90.00
#
_symmetry.space_group_name_H-M   'P 1'
#
loop_
_entity.id
_entity.type
_entity.pdbx_description
1 polymer ?
#
loop_
_entity_poly.entity_id
_entity_poly.type
_entity_poly.pdbx_seq_one_letter_code
_entity_poly.pdbx_strand_id
1 'polypeptide(L)' 'MLAKMTSKNQLTLPKSIVQSVGNADYFEVEIDNGRVILTPVRIQKADAVRAKLEALGISEQDVAD' A
#
# COMPACT_ATOMS: atom_id res chain seq x y z
N MET A 1 -20.46 -11.97 -3.18
CA MET A 1 -20.71 -10.53 -3.04
C MET A 1 -20.11 -9.82 -4.26
N LEU A 2 -20.80 -8.83 -4.83
CA LEU A 2 -20.35 -8.15 -6.05
C LEU A 2 -20.04 -6.69 -5.75
N ALA A 3 -18.98 -6.16 -6.34
CA ALA A 3 -18.63 -4.74 -6.30
C ALA A 3 -18.59 -4.20 -7.73
N LYS A 4 -18.94 -2.92 -7.90
CA LYS A 4 -18.95 -2.24 -9.19
C LYS A 4 -17.81 -1.23 -9.25
N MET A 5 -17.18 -1.10 -10.42
CA MET A 5 -16.27 -0.01 -10.70
C MET A 5 -17.04 1.33 -10.75
N THR A 6 -16.56 2.32 -10.03
CA THR A 6 -17.12 3.67 -10.03
C THR A 6 -16.25 4.61 -10.87
N SER A 7 -16.53 5.92 -10.84
CA SER A 7 -15.73 6.89 -11.59
C SER A 7 -14.27 6.86 -11.15
N LYS A 8 -13.37 7.29 -12.05
CA LYS A 8 -11.93 7.34 -11.79
C LYS A 8 -11.30 5.99 -11.47
N ASN A 9 -11.86 4.88 -11.99
CA ASN A 9 -11.35 3.53 -11.78
C ASN A 9 -11.27 3.12 -10.29
N GLN A 10 -12.28 3.52 -9.51
CA GLN A 10 -12.35 3.21 -8.08
C GLN A 10 -13.23 1.98 -7.82
N LEU A 11 -12.68 1.00 -7.11
CA LEU A 11 -13.39 -0.18 -6.59
C LEU A 11 -13.49 -0.10 -5.06
N THR A 12 -14.71 -0.02 -4.54
CA THR A 12 -14.95 0.00 -3.09
C THR A 12 -15.14 -1.41 -2.57
N LEU A 13 -14.33 -1.82 -1.60
CA LEU A 13 -14.45 -3.12 -0.95
C LEU A 13 -15.35 -3.05 0.30
N PRO A 14 -16.10 -4.12 0.60
CA PRO A 14 -16.87 -4.21 1.84
C PRO A 14 -15.94 -4.21 3.06
N LYS A 15 -16.34 -3.48 4.11
CA LYS A 15 -15.56 -3.41 5.37
C LYS A 15 -15.26 -4.79 5.96
N SER A 16 -16.21 -5.73 5.89
CA SER A 16 -16.03 -7.09 6.39
C SER A 16 -14.89 -7.84 5.69
N ILE A 17 -14.69 -7.62 4.39
CA ILE A 17 -13.59 -8.23 3.63
C ILE A 17 -12.25 -7.61 4.03
N VAL A 18 -12.19 -6.27 4.10
CA VAL A 18 -10.97 -5.55 4.50
C VAL A 18 -10.53 -5.93 5.93
N GLN A 19 -11.48 -6.08 6.84
CA GLN A 19 -11.22 -6.53 8.21
C GLN A 19 -10.71 -7.97 8.27
N SER A 20 -11.23 -8.87 7.42
CA SER A 20 -10.80 -10.28 7.38
C SER A 20 -9.33 -10.45 6.97
N VAL A 21 -8.77 -9.49 6.23
CA VAL A 21 -7.37 -9.48 5.79
C VAL A 21 -6.46 -8.60 6.66
N GLY A 22 -6.91 -8.24 7.87
CA GLY A 22 -6.07 -7.54 8.86
C GLY A 22 -6.21 -6.01 8.89
N ASN A 23 -7.25 -5.46 8.26
CA ASN A 23 -7.63 -4.04 8.34
C ASN A 23 -6.48 -3.07 7.96
N ALA A 24 -5.78 -3.37 6.87
CA ALA A 24 -4.69 -2.53 6.35
C ALA A 24 -5.21 -1.32 5.57
N ASP A 25 -4.42 -0.25 5.59
CA ASP A 25 -4.68 0.99 4.84
C ASP A 25 -4.14 0.93 3.40
N TYR A 26 -3.16 0.06 3.14
CA TYR A 26 -2.47 -0.07 1.86
C TYR A 26 -2.42 -1.53 1.40
N PHE A 27 -2.47 -1.71 0.08
CA PHE A 27 -2.43 -3.02 -0.56
C PHE A 27 -1.45 -2.98 -1.72
N GLU A 28 -0.63 -4.01 -1.81
CA GLU A 28 0.04 -4.37 -3.06
C GLU A 28 -1.00 -4.96 -4.02
N VAL A 29 -0.88 -4.61 -5.31
CA VAL A 29 -1.87 -4.97 -6.33
C VAL A 29 -1.17 -5.72 -7.45
N GLU A 30 -1.59 -6.95 -7.70
CA GLU A 30 -1.06 -7.80 -8.77
C GLU A 30 -2.18 -8.49 -9.55
N ILE A 31 -1.83 -9.00 -10.74
CA ILE A 31 -2.72 -9.82 -11.56
C ILE A 31 -2.19 -11.25 -11.57
N ASP A 32 -3.02 -12.18 -11.11
CA ASP A 32 -2.75 -13.63 -11.22
C ASP A 32 -3.94 -14.33 -11.85
N ASN A 33 -3.71 -15.05 -12.94
CA ASN A 33 -4.73 -15.84 -13.64
C ASN A 33 -6.04 -15.06 -13.92
N GLY A 34 -5.91 -13.79 -14.31
CA GLY A 34 -7.05 -12.90 -14.60
C GLY A 34 -7.79 -12.38 -13.36
N ARG A 35 -7.24 -12.58 -12.16
CA ARG A 35 -7.75 -12.08 -10.89
C ARG A 35 -6.88 -10.93 -10.40
N VAL A 36 -7.50 -9.92 -9.81
CA VAL A 36 -6.80 -8.90 -9.04
C VAL A 36 -6.56 -9.46 -7.64
N ILE A 37 -5.30 -9.60 -7.26
CA ILE A 37 -4.91 -9.95 -5.88
C ILE A 37 -4.53 -8.67 -5.15
N LEU A 38 -5.06 -8.53 -3.93
CA LEU A 38 -4.80 -7.42 -3.04
C LEU A 38 -4.14 -7.96 -1.78
N THR A 39 -2.85 -7.68 -1.62
CA THR A 39 -2.08 -8.16 -0.46
C THR A 39 -1.90 -7.01 0.52
N PRO A 40 -2.42 -7.11 1.77
CA PRO A 40 -2.27 -6.08 2.78
C PRO A 40 -0.78 -5.81 3.06
N VAL A 41 -0.35 -4.55 2.96
CA VAL A 41 1.01 -4.15 3.30
C VAL A 41 1.01 -3.20 4.49
N ARG A 42 1.93 -3.42 5.42
CA ARG A 42 2.19 -2.48 6.52
C ARG A 42 3.25 -1.51 6.04
N ILE A 43 2.86 -0.29 5.70
CA ILE A 43 3.83 0.78 5.50
C ILE A 43 4.40 1.15 6.86
N GLN A 44 5.57 0.60 7.19
CA GLN A 44 6.32 1.08 8.35
C GLN A 44 6.82 2.47 8.01
N LYS A 45 6.60 3.44 8.92
CA LYS A 45 7.06 4.83 8.73
C LYS A 45 8.57 4.93 8.46
N ALA A 46 9.36 3.90 8.79
CA ALA A 46 10.78 3.83 8.47
C ALA A 46 11.04 3.85 6.95
N ASP A 47 10.22 3.17 6.14
CA ASP A 47 10.39 3.14 4.69
C ASP A 47 9.97 4.48 4.05
N ALA A 48 8.93 5.12 4.59
CA ALA A 48 8.53 6.47 4.18
C ALA A 48 9.55 7.54 4.60
N VAL A 49 10.22 7.36 5.75
CA VAL A 49 11.33 8.22 6.17
C VAL A 49 12.56 7.98 5.28
N ARG A 50 12.93 6.73 4.99
CA ARG A 50 14.06 6.40 4.11
C ARG A 50 13.85 6.90 2.68
N ALA A 51 12.67 6.73 2.11
CA ALA A 51 12.32 7.28 0.80
C ALA A 51 12.31 8.83 0.79
N LYS A 52 11.92 9.48 1.90
CA LYS A 52 11.99 10.94 2.03
C LYS A 52 13.42 11.45 2.24
N LEU A 53 14.26 10.72 2.97
CA LEU A 53 15.69 11.04 3.16
C LEU A 53 16.46 10.88 1.84
N GLU A 54 16.20 9.82 1.08
CA GLU A 54 16.76 9.60 -0.26
C GLU A 54 16.30 10.70 -1.25
N ALA A 55 15.02 11.08 -1.22
CA ALA A 55 14.51 12.18 -2.04
C ALA A 55 15.08 13.56 -1.66
N LEU A 56 15.59 13.71 -0.43
CA LEU A 56 16.28 14.91 0.05
C LEU A 56 17.81 14.82 -0.10
N GLY A 57 18.33 13.73 -0.66
CA GLY A 57 19.77 13.53 -0.90
C GLY A 57 20.61 13.25 0.35
N ILE A 58 19.97 12.87 1.47
CA ILE A 58 20.65 12.64 2.75
C ILE A 58 20.95 11.14 2.87
N SER A 59 22.24 10.80 3.00
CA SER A 59 22.74 9.44 3.13
C SER A 59 23.19 9.13 4.56
N GLU A 60 23.44 7.86 4.88
CA GLU A 60 23.95 7.44 6.20
C GLU A 60 25.30 8.11 6.57
N GLN A 61 25.99 8.76 5.62
CA GLN A 61 27.22 9.53 5.85
C GLN A 61 26.96 10.92 6.47
N ASP A 62 25.75 11.47 6.36
CA ASP A 62 25.41 12.80 6.88
C ASP A 62 25.07 12.79 8.39
N VAL A 63 25.04 11.60 9.01
CA VAL A 63 24.77 11.41 10.45
C VAL A 63 26.07 11.38 11.27
N ALA A 64 27.23 11.57 10.62
CA ALA A 64 28.55 11.44 11.22
C ALA A 64 29.26 12.79 11.47
N ASP A 65 28.57 13.75 12.11
CA ASP A 65 29.19 14.92 12.76
C ASP A 65 28.38 15.38 13.99
#